data_AF-A0A2W4HSE3-F1
#
_entry.id   AF-A0A2W4HSE3-F1
#
_cell.length_a   1.000
_cell.length_b   1.000
_cell.length_c   1.000
_cell.angle_alpha   90.00
_cell.angle_beta   90.00
_cell.angle_gamma   90.00
#
_symmetry.space_group_name_H-M   'P 1'
#
loop_
_entity.id
_entity.type
_entity.pdbx_description
1 polymer ?
#
loop_
_entity_poly.entity_id
_entity_poly.type
_entity_poly.pdbx_seq_one_letter_code
_entity_poly.pdbx_strand_id
1 'polypeptide(L)'
;MEKANIIAAWIAILVGFFAGVIPGLFFHDEEWLGGYSSWPRRLMRLGHVSFFGIAFVNFAFAFTVGHLHLAGDLVKTSSMLFIVAQIAMPTICYGASLKKVLRNLFFIPVLSLIIGASALLVAIFQGQ
;
A
#
# COMPACT_ATOMS: atom_id res chain seq x y z
N MET A 1 -13.67 5.68 -11.60
CA MET A 1 -12.31 5.49 -11.04
C MET A 1 -12.36 5.18 -9.56
N GLU A 2 -13.17 5.89 -8.77
CA GLU A 2 -13.42 5.60 -7.35
C GLU A 2 -13.68 4.11 -7.05
N LYS A 3 -14.56 3.47 -7.85
CA LYS A 3 -14.85 2.03 -7.73
C LYS A 3 -13.60 1.15 -7.79
N ALA A 4 -12.63 1.47 -8.64
CA ALA A 4 -11.41 0.68 -8.78
C ALA A 4 -10.53 0.77 -7.52
N ASN A 5 -10.36 1.96 -6.94
CA ASN A 5 -9.60 2.12 -5.70
C ASN A 5 -10.31 1.47 -4.51
N ILE A 6 -11.65 1.55 -4.45
CA ILE A 6 -12.45 0.87 -3.41
C ILE A 6 -12.28 -0.65 -3.51
N ILE A 7 -12.38 -1.21 -4.72
CA ILE A 7 -12.16 -2.65 -4.95
C ILE A 7 -10.73 -3.03 -4.59
N ALA A 8 -9.73 -2.26 -5.05
CA ALA A 8 -8.32 -2.50 -4.73
C ALA A 8 -8.04 -2.45 -3.22
N ALA A 9 -8.63 -1.50 -2.51
CA ALA A 9 -8.53 -1.37 -1.06
C ALA A 9 -9.14 -2.58 -0.33
N TRP A 10 -10.33 -3.03 -0.73
CA TRP A 10 -10.95 -4.22 -0.15
C TRP A 10 -10.19 -5.51 -0.45
N ILE A 11 -9.68 -5.66 -1.67
CA ILE A 11 -8.80 -6.78 -2.03
C ILE A 11 -7.55 -6.77 -1.14
N ALA A 12 -6.91 -5.60 -0.99
CA ALA A 12 -5.73 -5.45 -0.15
C ALA A 12 -6.00 -5.78 1.31
N ILE A 13 -7.15 -5.35 1.85
CA ILE A 13 -7.57 -5.70 3.22
C ILE A 13 -7.76 -7.22 3.37
N LEU A 14 -8.44 -7.85 2.41
CA LEU A 14 -8.66 -9.30 2.42
C LEU A 14 -7.34 -10.06 2.40
N VAL A 15 -6.44 -9.69 1.49
CA VAL A 15 -5.08 -10.26 1.43
C VAL A 15 -4.31 -9.95 2.72
N GLY A 16 -4.46 -8.75 3.27
CA GLY A 16 -3.88 -8.34 4.54
C GLY A 16 -4.29 -9.25 5.69
N PHE A 17 -5.57 -9.64 5.79
CA PHE A 17 -6.05 -10.60 6.79
C PHE A 17 -5.33 -11.95 6.66
N PHE A 18 -5.29 -12.52 5.46
CA PHE A 18 -4.58 -13.78 5.22
C PHE A 18 -3.07 -13.66 5.51
N ALA A 19 -2.47 -12.54 5.12
CA ALA A 19 -1.06 -12.24 5.37
C ALA A 19 -0.73 -12.11 6.86
N GLY A 20 -1.71 -11.74 7.70
CA GLY A 20 -1.58 -11.65 9.17
C GLY A 20 -1.78 -12.97 9.90
N VAL A 21 -2.57 -13.89 9.34
CA VAL A 21 -2.79 -15.24 9.91
C VAL A 21 -1.48 -16.00 10.00
N ILE A 22 -0.64 -15.94 8.95
CA ILE A 22 0.64 -16.66 8.89
C ILE A 22 1.55 -16.30 10.09
N PRO A 23 1.94 -15.04 10.31
CA PRO A 23 2.76 -14.69 11.48
C PRO A 23 2.01 -14.86 12.82
N GLY A 24 0.68 -14.79 12.83
CA GLY A 24 -0.13 -15.02 14.04
C GLY A 24 -0.08 -16.47 14.54
N LEU A 25 -0.12 -17.45 13.63
CA LEU A 25 -0.08 -18.88 13.97
C LEU A 25 1.29 -19.33 14.52
N PHE A 26 2.38 -18.73 14.06
CA PHE A 26 3.75 -19.06 14.49
C PHE A 26 4.29 -18.12 15.59
N PHE A 27 3.42 -17.33 16.23
CA PHE A 27 3.84 -16.37 17.27
C PHE A 27 4.44 -17.06 18.51
N HIS A 28 4.07 -18.31 18.79
CA HIS A 28 4.57 -19.08 19.94
C HIS A 28 6.07 -19.38 19.88
N ASP A 29 6.66 -19.38 18.68
CA ASP A 29 8.07 -19.65 18.48
C ASP A 29 8.87 -18.33 18.42
N GLU A 30 9.64 -18.08 19.48
CA GLU A 30 10.49 -16.89 19.62
C GLU A 30 11.59 -16.85 18.55
N GLU A 31 12.06 -18.00 18.04
CA GLU A 31 13.08 -18.10 17.01
C GLU A 31 12.51 -18.04 15.59
N TRP A 32 11.19 -18.05 15.40
CA TRP A 32 10.57 -18.08 14.08
C TRP A 32 11.07 -16.91 13.19
N LEU A 33 11.51 -17.25 11.97
CA LEU A 33 12.19 -16.36 11.02
C LEU A 33 13.49 -15.72 11.53
N GLY A 34 14.21 -16.38 12.45
CA GLY A 34 15.49 -15.91 12.98
C GLY A 34 15.35 -14.90 14.14
N GLY A 35 14.23 -14.94 14.86
CA GLY A 35 13.97 -14.10 16.02
C GLY A 35 13.07 -12.88 15.75
N TYR A 36 12.60 -12.25 16.83
CA TYR A 36 11.69 -11.09 16.73
C TYR A 36 12.30 -9.87 16.03
N SER A 37 13.60 -9.64 16.23
CA SER A 37 14.36 -8.52 15.67
C SER A 37 14.92 -8.80 14.27
N SER A 38 14.64 -9.99 13.72
CA SER A 38 15.21 -10.43 12.46
C SER A 38 14.76 -9.59 11.27
N TRP A 39 15.65 -9.48 10.29
CA TRP A 39 15.39 -8.76 9.05
C TRP A 39 14.12 -9.24 8.33
N PRO A 40 13.90 -10.56 8.12
CA PRO A 40 12.72 -11.05 7.43
C PRO A 40 11.43 -10.74 8.18
N ARG A 41 11.40 -10.95 9.52
CA ARG A 41 10.20 -10.72 10.33
C ARG A 41 9.81 -9.24 10.38
N ARG A 42 10.79 -8.33 10.49
CA ARG A 42 10.55 -6.88 10.41
C ARG A 42 9.94 -6.45 9.08
N LEU A 43 10.45 -6.97 7.97
CA LEU A 43 9.94 -6.64 6.64
C LEU A 43 8.57 -7.27 6.36
N MET A 44 8.32 -8.51 6.78
CA MET A 44 7.00 -9.12 6.64
C MET A 44 5.95 -8.34 7.43
N ARG A 45 6.27 -7.85 8.63
CA ARG A 45 5.37 -6.97 9.38
C ARG A 45 5.11 -5.65 8.66
N LEU A 46 6.15 -5.01 8.12
CA LEU A 46 5.99 -3.78 7.33
C LEU A 46 5.12 -4.01 6.09
N GLY A 47 5.35 -5.12 5.39
CA GLY A 47 4.53 -5.55 4.24
C GLY A 47 3.08 -5.78 4.64
N HIS A 48 2.83 -6.53 5.71
CA HIS A 48 1.50 -6.78 6.25
C HIS A 48 0.75 -5.47 6.59
N VAL A 49 1.39 -4.55 7.33
CA VAL A 49 0.79 -3.25 7.67
C VAL A 49 0.55 -2.40 6.43
N SER A 50 1.42 -2.49 5.42
CA SER A 50 1.25 -1.72 4.18
C SER A 50 -0.02 -2.08 3.40
N PHE A 51 -0.52 -3.33 3.51
CA PHE A 51 -1.81 -3.70 2.92
C PHE A 51 -2.93 -2.81 3.45
N PHE A 52 -3.02 -2.63 4.76
CA PHE A 52 -4.05 -1.80 5.40
C PHE A 52 -3.77 -0.31 5.22
N GLY A 53 -2.53 0.13 5.45
CA GLY A 53 -2.17 1.55 5.38
C GLY A 53 -2.49 2.16 4.02
N ILE A 54 -2.09 1.49 2.94
CA ILE A 54 -2.35 1.98 1.58
C ILE A 54 -3.83 1.77 1.17
N ALA A 55 -4.51 0.75 1.74
CA ALA A 55 -5.93 0.54 1.48
C ALA A 55 -6.76 1.70 2.03
N PHE A 56 -6.41 2.18 3.23
CA PHE A 56 -7.02 3.37 3.81
C PHE A 56 -6.72 4.63 2.99
N VAL A 57 -5.52 4.76 2.41
CA VAL A 57 -5.21 5.85 1.47
C VAL A 57 -6.10 5.77 0.23
N ASN A 58 -6.32 4.58 -0.33
CA ASN A 58 -7.21 4.38 -1.47
C ASN A 58 -8.68 4.69 -1.14
N PHE A 59 -9.17 4.32 0.05
CA PHE A 59 -10.49 4.72 0.51
C PHE A 59 -10.60 6.22 0.70
N ALA A 60 -9.65 6.84 1.39
CA ALA A 60 -9.63 8.29 1.61
C ALA A 60 -9.61 9.04 0.28
N PHE A 61 -8.84 8.57 -0.70
CA PHE A 61 -8.85 9.12 -2.05
C PHE A 61 -10.23 9.00 -2.70
N ALA A 62 -10.82 7.80 -2.71
CA ALA A 62 -12.13 7.58 -3.34
C ALA A 62 -13.24 8.43 -2.71
N PHE A 63 -13.26 8.54 -1.38
CA PHE A 63 -14.22 9.38 -0.67
C PHE A 63 -13.97 10.87 -0.89
N THR A 64 -12.71 11.32 -0.93
CA THR A 64 -12.36 12.73 -1.19
C THR A 64 -12.81 13.14 -2.59
N VAL A 65 -12.49 12.34 -3.60
CA VAL A 65 -12.85 12.60 -5.00
C VAL A 65 -14.37 12.60 -5.17
N GLY A 66 -15.08 11.62 -4.58
CA GLY A 66 -16.53 11.55 -4.64
C GLY A 66 -17.22 12.70 -3.89
N HIS A 67 -16.69 13.14 -2.74
CA HIS A 67 -17.26 14.23 -1.95
C HIS A 67 -17.09 15.60 -2.62
N LEU A 68 -15.92 15.84 -3.22
CA LEU A 68 -15.58 17.09 -3.89
C LEU A 68 -15.99 17.10 -5.39
N HIS A 69 -16.56 16.00 -5.89
CA HIS A 69 -16.91 15.80 -7.31
C HIS A 69 -15.76 16.10 -8.29
N LEU A 70 -14.53 15.74 -7.90
CA LEU A 70 -13.32 16.03 -8.66
C LEU A 70 -13.24 15.15 -9.91
N ALA A 71 -13.02 15.75 -11.07
CA ALA A 71 -12.90 15.11 -12.36
C ALA A 71 -11.74 15.72 -13.18
N GLY A 72 -10.78 14.89 -13.57
CA GLY A 72 -9.68 15.33 -14.42
C GLY A 72 -8.62 14.26 -14.63
N ASP A 73 -7.66 14.54 -15.50
CA ASP A 73 -6.56 13.63 -15.80
C ASP A 73 -5.59 13.45 -14.62
N LEU A 74 -5.48 14.48 -13.77
CA LEU A 74 -4.73 14.41 -12.52
C LEU A 74 -5.37 13.40 -11.55
N VAL A 75 -6.70 13.42 -11.41
CA VAL A 75 -7.44 12.45 -10.57
C VAL A 75 -7.25 11.03 -11.10
N LYS A 76 -7.25 10.82 -12.43
CA LYS A 76 -6.95 9.50 -13.02
C LYS A 76 -5.55 9.03 -12.67
N THR A 77 -4.57 9.93 -12.79
CA THR A 77 -3.17 9.65 -12.51
C THR A 77 -2.97 9.30 -11.03
N SER A 78 -3.54 10.07 -10.10
CA SER A 78 -3.53 9.76 -8.66
C SER A 78 -4.13 8.40 -8.36
N SER A 79 -5.28 8.07 -8.95
CA SER A 79 -5.92 6.77 -8.79
C SER A 79 -5.00 5.62 -9.21
N MET A 80 -4.39 5.70 -10.38
CA MET A 80 -3.48 4.64 -10.85
C MET A 80 -2.26 4.50 -9.94
N LEU A 81 -1.66 5.61 -9.52
CA LEU A 81 -0.47 5.61 -8.67
C LEU A 81 -0.75 5.02 -7.29
N PHE A 82 -1.93 5.26 -6.70
CA PHE A 82 -2.30 4.66 -5.43
C PHE A 82 -2.56 3.16 -5.53
N ILE A 83 -3.12 2.67 -6.65
CA ILE A 83 -3.24 1.23 -6.91
C ILE A 83 -1.85 0.60 -7.12
N VAL A 84 -0.96 1.25 -7.88
CA VAL A 84 0.41 0.77 -8.09
C VAL A 84 1.15 0.68 -6.75
N ALA A 85 1.05 1.71 -5.91
CA ALA A 85 1.64 1.71 -4.57
C ALA A 85 1.10 0.56 -3.70
N GLN A 86 -0.22 0.30 -3.77
CA GLN A 86 -0.90 -0.75 -3.01
C GLN A 86 -0.34 -2.15 -3.30
N ILE A 87 0.05 -2.41 -4.55
CA ILE A 87 0.59 -3.69 -4.98
C ILE A 87 2.11 -3.71 -4.76
N ALA A 88 2.81 -2.66 -5.17
CA ALA A 88 4.27 -2.61 -5.15
C ALA A 88 4.83 -2.70 -3.73
N MET A 89 4.25 -1.98 -2.76
CA MET A 89 4.79 -1.92 -1.39
C MET A 89 4.83 -3.29 -0.70
N PRO A 90 3.71 -4.03 -0.56
CA PRO A 90 3.75 -5.35 0.06
C PRO A 90 4.61 -6.32 -0.75
N THR A 91 4.53 -6.32 -2.08
CA THR A 91 5.32 -7.22 -2.94
C THR A 91 6.83 -7.02 -2.74
N ILE A 92 7.29 -5.77 -2.66
CA ILE A 92 8.69 -5.44 -2.42
C ILE A 92 9.08 -5.76 -0.97
N CYS A 93 8.22 -5.53 0.03
CA CYS A 93 8.51 -5.87 1.42
C CYS A 93 8.70 -7.38 1.62
N TYR A 94 7.78 -8.19 1.09
CA TYR A 94 7.87 -9.66 1.14
C TYR A 94 9.04 -10.16 0.29
N GLY A 95 9.27 -9.62 -0.90
CA GLY A 95 10.44 -9.96 -1.72
C GLY A 95 11.77 -9.63 -1.03
N ALA A 96 11.87 -8.44 -0.40
CA ALA A 96 13.05 -8.00 0.32
C ALA A 96 13.32 -8.81 1.60
N SER A 97 12.31 -9.48 2.14
CA SER A 97 12.49 -10.45 3.23
C SER A 97 13.33 -11.65 2.79
N LEU A 98 13.24 -12.05 1.50
CA LEU A 98 13.98 -13.17 0.91
C LEU A 98 15.32 -12.72 0.30
N LYS A 99 15.35 -11.54 -0.35
CA LYS A 99 16.56 -10.99 -0.98
C LYS A 99 16.75 -9.52 -0.65
N LYS A 100 17.82 -9.19 0.09
CA LYS A 100 18.12 -7.81 0.53
C LYS A 100 18.22 -6.79 -0.62
N VAL A 101 18.60 -7.22 -1.83
CA VAL A 101 18.73 -6.35 -3.01
C VAL A 101 17.40 -5.72 -3.42
N LEU A 102 16.27 -6.41 -3.21
CA LEU A 102 14.93 -5.88 -3.53
C LEU A 102 14.56 -4.66 -2.69
N ARG A 103 15.29 -4.38 -1.59
CA ARG A 103 15.14 -3.13 -0.84
C ARG A 103 15.37 -1.89 -1.71
N ASN A 104 16.23 -1.99 -2.71
CA ASN A 104 16.50 -0.85 -3.59
C ASN A 104 15.29 -0.49 -4.45
N LEU A 105 14.24 -1.31 -4.53
CA LEU A 105 13.02 -1.00 -5.27
C LEU A 105 11.99 -0.22 -4.44
N PHE A 106 12.22 0.01 -3.13
CA PHE A 106 11.28 0.76 -2.27
C PHE A 106 11.00 2.18 -2.78
N PHE A 107 11.86 2.76 -3.62
CA PHE A 107 11.57 4.05 -4.23
C PHE A 107 10.33 4.00 -5.12
N ILE A 108 9.98 2.87 -5.73
CA ILE A 108 8.84 2.74 -6.64
C ILE A 108 7.52 3.05 -5.90
N PRO A 109 7.11 2.30 -4.86
CA PRO A 109 5.87 2.57 -4.15
C PRO A 109 5.86 3.94 -3.48
N VAL A 110 7.01 4.38 -2.96
CA VAL A 110 7.12 5.69 -2.28
C VAL A 110 6.93 6.84 -3.26
N LEU A 111 7.58 6.80 -4.43
CA LEU A 111 7.39 7.82 -5.47
C LEU A 111 5.97 7.79 -6.01
N SER A 112 5.35 6.61 -6.19
CA SER A 112 3.95 6.52 -6.57
C SER A 112 3.03 7.22 -5.57
N LEU A 113 3.24 7.01 -4.26
CA LEU A 113 2.46 7.70 -3.23
C LEU A 113 2.68 9.22 -3.24
N ILE A 114 3.94 9.67 -3.33
CA ILE A 114 4.29 11.10 -3.33
C ILE A 114 3.69 11.80 -4.54
N ILE A 115 3.87 11.24 -5.75
CA ILE A 115 3.36 11.82 -6.99
C ILE A 115 1.84 11.78 -7.00
N GLY A 116 1.23 10.66 -6.57
CA GLY A 116 -0.23 10.51 -6.51
C GLY A 116 -0.89 11.50 -5.55
N ALA A 117 -0.31 11.70 -4.36
CA ALA A 117 -0.79 12.68 -3.39
C ALA A 117 -0.60 14.12 -3.88
N SER A 118 0.54 14.42 -4.49
CA SER A 118 0.82 15.74 -5.07
C SER A 118 -0.17 16.07 -6.19
N ALA A 119 -0.43 15.12 -7.09
CA ALA A 119 -1.39 15.29 -8.17
C ALA A 119 -2.83 15.49 -7.65
N LEU A 120 -3.22 14.79 -6.57
CA LEU A 120 -4.52 14.99 -5.93
C LEU A 120 -4.62 16.39 -5.32
N LEU A 121 -3.59 16.85 -4.61
CA LEU A 121 -3.57 18.20 -4.05
C LEU A 121 -3.70 19.26 -5.12
N VAL A 122 -2.97 19.12 -6.24
CA VAL A 122 -3.08 20.04 -7.38
C VAL A 122 -4.49 20.03 -7.96
N ALA A 123 -5.12 18.86 -8.12
CA ALA A 123 -6.50 18.76 -8.59
C ALA A 123 -7.49 19.48 -7.66
N ILE A 124 -7.33 19.32 -6.34
CA ILE A 124 -8.13 20.02 -5.33
C ILE A 124 -7.96 21.55 -5.45
N PHE A 125 -6.72 22.04 -5.58
CA PHE A 125 -6.47 23.48 -5.72
C PHE A 125 -7.02 24.07 -7.02
N GLN A 126 -7.04 23.27 -8.10
CA GLN A 126 -7.57 23.70 -9.39
C GLN A 126 -9.10 23.60 -9.49
N GLY A 127 -9.77 23.03 -8.47
CA GLY A 127 -11.21 22.81 -8.49
C GLY A 127 -11.67 21.88 -9.63
N GLN A 128 -10.78 20.96 -10.05
CA GLN A 128 -11.05 19.99 -11.11
C GLN A 128 -11.68 18.73 -10.55
#